data_AF-A0A9P6MH75-F1
#
_entry.id   AF-A0A9P6MH75-F1
#
_cell.length_a   1.000
_cell.length_b   1.000
_cell.length_c   1.000
_cell.angle_alpha   90.00
_cell.angle_beta   90.00
_cell.angle_gamma   90.00
#
_symmetry.space_group_name_H-M   'P 1'
#
loop_
_entity.id
_entity.type
_entity.pdbx_description
1 polymer ?
#
loop_
_entity_poly.entity_id
_entity_poly.type
_entity_poly.pdbx_seq_one_letter_code
_entity_poly.pdbx_strand_id
1 'polypeptide(L)'
;MSNAVALITNTSNTLKHFMDITMVPDKFIDTAAEVQAYMERSLNISKKSFDWDHLQVRLRERRDTKLTLSGVQTTIIQKEVSSISDFEPQIIKYLTDSLHITLQPTAVKQIFATISSTFDNLKKETEHCGIFGTDTNKKGGND
;
A
#
# COMPACT_ATOMS: atom_id res chain seq x y z
N MET A 1 14.18 7.79 -25.11
CA MET A 1 13.14 8.30 -24.20
C MET A 1 12.22 7.12 -23.92
N SER A 2 12.30 6.50 -22.75
CA SER A 2 11.43 5.35 -22.41
C SER A 2 10.22 5.85 -21.65
N ASN A 3 9.05 5.69 -22.27
CA ASN A 3 7.75 5.90 -21.63
C ASN A 3 7.54 4.78 -20.61
N ALA A 4 7.49 5.11 -19.32
CA ALA A 4 6.98 4.20 -18.31
C ALA A 4 5.46 4.07 -18.53
N VAL A 5 5.04 2.96 -19.12
CA VAL A 5 3.63 2.58 -19.22
C VAL A 5 3.24 1.98 -17.87
N ALA A 6 2.23 2.54 -17.22
CA ALA A 6 1.60 1.88 -16.08
C ALA A 6 0.87 0.64 -16.61
N LEU A 7 1.51 -0.53 -16.51
CA LEU A 7 0.89 -1.80 -16.88
C LEU A 7 -0.03 -2.24 -15.74
N ILE A 8 -1.34 -2.15 -15.94
CA ILE A 8 -2.32 -2.84 -15.09
C ILE A 8 -2.26 -4.32 -15.49
N THR A 9 -1.37 -5.10 -14.87
CA THR A 9 -1.30 -6.55 -15.12
C THR A 9 -2.47 -7.23 -14.40
N ASN A 10 -3.53 -7.44 -15.17
CA ASN A 10 -4.70 -8.22 -14.81
C ASN A 10 -4.42 -9.72 -15.10
N THR A 11 -3.50 -10.31 -14.35
CA THR A 11 -3.12 -11.73 -14.50
C THR A 11 -3.00 -12.42 -13.14
N SER A 12 -4.12 -12.50 -12.42
CA SER A 12 -4.38 -13.61 -11.49
C SER A 12 -5.84 -13.56 -11.03
N ASN A 13 -6.55 -14.70 -11.00
CA ASN A 13 -7.88 -14.84 -10.37
C ASN A 13 -7.84 -14.69 -8.82
N THR A 14 -6.79 -14.09 -8.27
CA THR A 14 -6.67 -13.78 -6.83
C THR A 14 -7.04 -12.32 -6.63
N LEU A 15 -7.95 -12.06 -5.69
CA LEU A 15 -8.28 -10.72 -5.23
C LEU A 15 -6.98 -10.03 -4.79
N LYS A 16 -6.62 -8.92 -5.46
CA LYS A 16 -5.50 -8.07 -5.06
C LYS A 16 -6.00 -7.07 -4.02
N HIS A 17 -5.38 -7.09 -2.84
CA HIS A 17 -5.71 -6.17 -1.76
C HIS A 17 -4.73 -4.99 -1.72
N PHE A 18 -3.53 -5.12 -2.29
CA PHE A 18 -2.64 -3.98 -2.48
C PHE A 18 -2.95 -3.22 -3.76
N MET A 19 -2.94 -1.89 -3.68
CA MET A 19 -2.96 -1.02 -4.86
C MET A 19 -1.60 -1.11 -5.57
N ASP A 20 -1.62 -1.31 -6.89
CA ASP A 20 -0.40 -1.41 -7.70
C ASP A 20 0.23 -0.01 -7.87
N ILE A 21 1.40 0.21 -7.27
CA ILE A 21 2.24 1.41 -7.51
C ILE A 21 3.54 0.93 -8.17
N THR A 22 3.46 0.48 -9.43
CA THR A 22 4.63 -0.06 -10.14
C THR A 22 5.17 0.92 -11.18
N MET A 23 6.24 1.63 -10.80
CA MET A 23 7.21 2.21 -11.74
C MET A 23 8.48 1.34 -11.80
N VAL A 24 8.31 0.04 -12.02
CA VAL A 24 9.43 -0.86 -12.23
C VAL A 24 9.74 -0.96 -13.72
N PRO A 25 11.02 -0.95 -14.14
CA PRO A 25 11.39 -1.30 -15.50
C PRO A 25 10.81 -2.66 -15.89
N ASP A 26 10.38 -2.83 -17.14
CA ASP A 26 9.63 -4.01 -17.62
C ASP A 26 10.25 -5.35 -17.19
N LYS A 27 11.58 -5.44 -17.22
CA LYS A 27 12.35 -6.62 -16.81
C LYS A 27 12.18 -7.04 -15.33
N PHE A 28 11.57 -6.20 -14.50
CA PHE A 28 11.34 -6.42 -13.08
C PHE A 28 9.84 -6.53 -12.73
N ILE A 29 8.94 -6.48 -13.71
CA ILE A 29 7.48 -6.58 -13.46
C ILE A 29 7.15 -7.89 -12.73
N ASP A 30 7.67 -9.03 -13.20
CA ASP A 30 7.42 -10.33 -12.57
C ASP A 30 7.96 -10.37 -11.13
N THR A 31 9.13 -9.78 -10.89
CA THR A 31 9.69 -9.67 -9.54
C THR A 31 8.81 -8.82 -8.62
N ALA A 32 8.28 -7.70 -9.11
CA ALA A 32 7.37 -6.86 -8.35
C ALA A 32 6.06 -7.60 -8.02
N ALA A 33 5.52 -8.35 -8.99
CA ALA A 33 4.34 -9.18 -8.80
C ALA A 33 4.59 -10.30 -7.76
N GLU A 34 5.75 -10.96 -7.79
CA GLU A 34 6.14 -11.96 -6.79
C GLU A 34 6.27 -11.35 -5.38
N VAL A 35 6.84 -10.15 -5.26
CA VAL A 35 6.91 -9.41 -4.00
C VAL A 35 5.51 -9.14 -3.47
N GLN A 36 4.63 -8.57 -4.29
CA GLN A 36 3.27 -8.27 -3.88
C GLN A 36 2.51 -9.53 -3.47
N ALA A 37 2.57 -10.61 -4.26
CA ALA A 37 1.95 -11.89 -3.92
C ALA A 37 2.50 -12.49 -2.62
N TYR A 38 3.77 -12.25 -2.30
CA TYR A 38 4.36 -12.65 -1.03
C TYR A 38 3.81 -11.84 0.16
N MET A 39 3.60 -10.54 -0.04
CA MET A 39 3.03 -9.60 0.95
C MET A 39 1.55 -9.89 1.23
N GLU A 40 0.76 -10.24 0.21
CA GLU A 40 -0.67 -10.60 0.33
C GLU A 40 -0.92 -11.70 1.37
N ARG A 41 0.02 -12.63 1.52
CA ARG A 41 -0.07 -13.73 2.51
C ARG A 41 0.05 -13.27 3.97
N SER A 42 0.42 -12.02 4.21
CA SER A 42 0.46 -11.40 5.54
C SER A 42 -0.77 -10.53 5.80
N LEU A 43 -1.78 -10.53 4.93
CA LEU A 43 -3.06 -9.93 5.23
C LEU A 43 -3.90 -10.85 6.13
N ASN A 44 -4.44 -10.27 7.20
CA ASN A 44 -5.44 -10.92 8.02
C ASN A 44 -6.82 -10.41 7.60
N ILE A 45 -7.48 -11.12 6.69
CA ILE A 45 -8.79 -10.73 6.15
C ILE A 45 -9.85 -10.64 7.26
N SER A 46 -9.85 -11.58 8.21
CA SER A 46 -10.80 -11.59 9.32
C SER A 46 -10.62 -10.39 10.26
N LYS A 47 -9.37 -9.97 10.51
CA LYS A 47 -9.04 -8.79 11.31
C LYS A 47 -9.02 -7.50 10.49
N LYS A 48 -9.26 -7.57 9.18
CA LYS A 48 -9.25 -6.42 8.28
C LYS A 48 -7.96 -5.59 8.38
N SER A 49 -6.82 -6.27 8.52
CA SER A 49 -5.54 -5.63 8.84
C SER A 49 -4.34 -6.33 8.19
N PHE A 50 -3.25 -5.59 7.99
CA PHE A 50 -1.96 -6.17 7.63
C PHE A 50 -1.20 -6.66 8.88
N ASP A 51 -0.74 -7.92 8.86
CA ASP A 51 -0.02 -8.56 9.96
C ASP A 51 1.50 -8.38 9.79
N TRP A 52 1.99 -7.27 10.36
CA TRP A 52 3.41 -6.89 10.31
C TRP A 52 4.32 -7.92 10.99
N ASP A 53 3.89 -8.49 12.11
CA ASP A 53 4.71 -9.45 12.87
C ASP A 53 4.85 -10.75 12.09
N HIS A 54 3.75 -11.24 11.52
CA HIS A 54 3.76 -12.43 10.68
C HIS A 54 4.64 -12.25 9.43
N LEU A 55 4.58 -11.08 8.78
CA LEU A 55 5.49 -10.77 7.67
C LEU A 55 6.96 -10.85 8.10
N GLN A 56 7.31 -10.21 9.21
CA GLN A 56 8.69 -10.17 9.68
C GLN A 56 9.24 -11.57 10.01
N VAL A 57 8.43 -12.41 10.66
CA VAL A 57 8.79 -13.81 10.94
C VAL A 57 9.06 -14.55 9.64
N ARG A 58 8.13 -14.47 8.67
CA ARG A 58 8.27 -15.15 7.37
C ARG A 58 9.49 -14.70 6.57
N LEU A 59 9.84 -13.41 6.62
CA LEU A 59 11.04 -12.89 5.96
C LEU A 59 12.32 -13.38 6.64
N ARG A 60 12.35 -13.49 7.97
CA ARG A 60 13.51 -14.02 8.73
C ARG A 60 13.72 -15.51 8.49
N GLU A 61 12.65 -16.29 8.37
CA GLU A 61 12.70 -17.74 8.16
C GLU A 61 12.98 -18.14 6.71
N ARG A 62 12.99 -17.16 5.80
CA ARG A 62 13.17 -17.39 4.37
C ARG A 62 14.62 -17.76 4.06
N ARG A 63 14.81 -18.86 3.32
CA ARG A 63 16.14 -19.42 3.01
C ARG A 63 16.72 -19.02 1.65
N ASP A 64 15.90 -18.56 0.72
CA ASP A 64 16.31 -18.34 -0.69
C ASP A 64 17.03 -17.01 -0.94
N THR A 65 17.27 -16.16 0.07
CA THR A 65 17.95 -14.84 0.02
C THR A 65 17.43 -13.82 -1.00
N LYS A 66 16.42 -14.19 -1.81
CA LYS A 66 15.86 -13.35 -2.88
C LYS A 66 15.13 -12.12 -2.35
N LEU A 67 14.61 -12.20 -1.14
CA LEU A 67 14.00 -11.08 -0.43
C LEU A 67 14.59 -11.00 0.96
N THR A 68 15.11 -9.82 1.28
CA THR A 68 15.69 -9.50 2.58
C THR A 68 14.97 -8.28 3.15
N LEU A 69 14.82 -8.27 4.47
CA LEU A 69 14.24 -7.14 5.18
C LEU A 69 15.37 -6.15 5.51
N SER A 70 15.38 -4.98 4.87
CA SER A 70 16.35 -3.93 5.15
C SER A 70 16.02 -3.15 6.43
N GLY A 71 14.74 -3.02 6.77
CA GLY A 71 14.27 -2.37 7.98
C GLY A 71 12.74 -2.32 8.07
N VAL A 72 12.23 -2.05 9.26
CA VAL A 72 10.82 -1.74 9.52
C VAL A 72 10.77 -0.43 10.27
N GLN A 73 9.97 0.50 9.78
CA GLN A 73 9.72 1.77 10.45
C GLN A 73 8.21 1.94 10.63
N THR A 74 7.80 2.33 11.83
CA THR A 74 6.41 2.63 12.15
C THR A 74 6.36 4.01 12.79
N THR A 75 5.40 4.82 12.34
CA THR A 75 5.12 6.12 12.92
C THR A 75 3.63 6.29 13.13
N ILE A 76 3.26 7.17 14.06
CA ILE A 76 1.90 7.64 14.24
C ILE A 76 1.89 9.10 13.84
N ILE A 77 1.20 9.43 12.74
CA ILE A 77 0.99 10.81 12.32
C ILE A 77 -0.31 11.28 12.97
N GLN A 78 -0.20 12.06 14.05
CA GLN A 78 -1.37 12.61 14.75
C GLN A 78 -1.88 13.84 14.00
N LYS A 79 -3.20 13.91 13.82
CA LYS A 79 -3.86 15.03 13.15
C LYS A 79 -4.05 16.18 14.14
N GLU A 80 -3.10 17.11 14.16
CA GLU A 80 -3.36 18.47 14.69
C GLU A 80 -3.84 19.44 13.58
N VAL A 81 -3.89 18.98 12.33
CA VAL A 81 -4.18 19.79 11.14
C VAL A 81 -5.65 19.75 10.71
N SER A 82 -6.16 20.90 10.26
CA SER A 82 -7.57 21.18 9.97
C SER A 82 -8.12 20.55 8.68
N SER A 83 -7.27 20.11 7.75
CA SER A 83 -7.69 19.55 6.45
C SER A 83 -6.88 18.31 6.04
N ILE A 84 -7.42 17.52 5.10
CA ILE A 84 -6.74 16.36 4.51
C ILE A 84 -5.54 16.81 3.67
N SER A 85 -5.65 17.96 2.99
CA SER A 85 -4.57 18.54 2.18
C SER A 85 -3.27 18.80 2.95
N ASP A 86 -3.37 19.01 4.26
CA ASP A 86 -2.23 19.28 5.13
C ASP A 86 -1.64 17.99 5.74
N PHE A 87 -2.36 16.87 5.59
CA PHE A 87 -2.01 15.56 6.13
C PHE A 87 -1.27 14.68 5.12
N GLU A 88 -1.69 14.69 3.85
CA GLU A 88 -1.07 13.91 2.77
C GLU A 88 0.43 14.18 2.60
N PRO A 89 0.92 15.45 2.64
CA PRO A 89 2.35 15.73 2.54
C PRO A 89 3.16 15.12 3.69
N GLN A 90 2.57 14.98 4.88
CA GLN A 90 3.26 14.38 6.04
C GLN A 90 3.46 12.88 5.87
N ILE A 91 2.44 12.19 5.33
CA ILE A 91 2.54 10.76 4.98
C ILE A 91 3.64 10.56 3.94
N ILE A 92 3.64 11.39 2.89
CA ILE A 92 4.63 11.29 1.80
C ILE A 92 6.03 11.53 2.32
N LYS A 93 6.23 12.59 3.12
CA LYS A 93 7.53 12.88 3.73
C LYS A 93 8.01 11.68 4.56
N TYR A 94 7.15 11.11 5.39
CA TYR A 94 7.51 9.94 6.18
C TYR A 94 7.90 8.74 5.30
N LEU A 95 7.12 8.44 4.24
CA LEU A 95 7.42 7.35 3.32
C LEU A 95 8.73 7.58 2.56
N THR A 96 8.98 8.80 2.08
CA THR A 96 10.24 9.15 1.38
C THR A 96 11.44 9.03 2.32
N ASP A 97 11.32 9.50 3.56
CA ASP A 97 12.38 9.41 4.56
C ASP A 97 12.64 7.95 4.97
N SER A 98 11.59 7.13 5.09
CA SER A 98 11.68 5.73 5.52
C SER A 98 12.36 4.83 4.50
N LEU A 99 12.22 5.13 3.20
CA LEU A 99 12.76 4.29 2.15
C LEU A 99 14.29 4.41 2.01
N HIS A 100 14.94 5.39 2.67
CA HIS A 100 16.40 5.62 2.60
C HIS A 100 16.97 5.64 1.17
N ILE A 101 16.13 5.90 0.17
CA ILE A 101 16.48 5.99 -1.25
C ILE A 101 15.94 7.29 -1.83
N THR A 102 16.66 7.85 -2.81
CA THR A 102 16.16 8.98 -3.58
C THR A 102 15.12 8.47 -4.59
N LEU A 103 13.85 8.75 -4.34
CA LEU A 103 12.79 8.48 -5.31
C LEU A 103 12.85 9.47 -6.47
N GLN A 104 12.61 8.97 -7.68
CA GLN A 104 12.43 9.83 -8.86
C GLN A 104 11.17 10.71 -8.68
N PRO A 105 11.15 11.95 -9.17
CA PRO A 105 9.99 12.84 -9.02
C PRO A 105 8.67 12.24 -9.51
N THR A 106 8.71 11.39 -10.53
CA THR A 106 7.53 10.71 -11.07
C THR A 106 6.95 9.69 -10.08
N ALA A 107 7.80 8.98 -9.35
CA ALA A 107 7.36 8.03 -8.32
C ALA A 107 6.74 8.78 -7.13
N VAL A 108 7.33 9.91 -6.71
CA VAL A 108 6.76 10.77 -5.67
C VAL A 108 5.36 11.27 -6.08
N LYS A 109 5.18 11.69 -7.34
CA LYS A 109 3.86 12.10 -7.86
C LYS A 109 2.83 10.98 -7.85
N GLN A 110 3.23 9.74 -8.18
CA GLN A 110 2.31 8.60 -8.12
C GLN A 110 1.92 8.25 -6.69
N ILE A 111 2.88 8.23 -5.76
CA ILE A 111 2.62 8.03 -4.33
C ILE A 111 1.63 9.08 -3.82
N PHE A 112 1.84 10.36 -4.19
CA PHE A 112 0.91 11.44 -3.88
C PHE A 112 -0.50 11.11 -4.39
N ALA A 113 -0.64 10.84 -5.69
CA ALA A 113 -1.94 10.56 -6.30
C ALA A 113 -2.66 9.37 -5.67
N THR A 114 -1.94 8.29 -5.34
CA THR A 114 -2.50 7.11 -4.66
C THR A 114 -2.97 7.45 -3.24
N ILE A 115 -2.19 8.22 -2.48
CA ILE A 115 -2.58 8.65 -1.13
C ILE A 115 -3.80 9.57 -1.20
N SER A 116 -3.82 10.56 -2.10
CA SER A 116 -4.99 11.44 -2.23
C SER A 116 -6.23 10.68 -2.68
N SER A 117 -6.11 9.72 -3.61
CA SER A 117 -7.25 8.87 -3.99
C SER A 117 -7.79 8.04 -2.82
N THR A 118 -6.90 7.64 -1.89
CA THR A 118 -7.29 6.92 -0.67
C THR A 118 -8.20 7.76 0.23
N PHE A 119 -8.17 9.09 0.15
CA PHE A 119 -9.03 9.96 0.97
C PHE A 119 -10.18 10.57 0.17
N ASP A 120 -9.94 11.05 -1.04
CA ASP A 120 -10.90 11.81 -1.84
C ASP A 120 -11.87 10.92 -2.62
N ASN A 121 -11.45 9.71 -2.99
CA ASN A 121 -12.23 8.80 -3.85
C ASN A 121 -12.78 7.58 -3.13
N LEU A 122 -12.82 7.59 -1.79
CA LEU A 122 -13.30 6.45 -0.98
C LEU A 122 -14.66 5.90 -1.43
N LYS A 123 -15.59 6.77 -1.87
CA LYS A 123 -16.91 6.34 -2.38
C LYS A 123 -16.86 5.53 -3.68
N LYS A 124 -15.83 5.73 -4.50
CA LYS A 124 -15.61 4.99 -5.76
C LYS A 124 -14.67 3.80 -5.54
N GLU A 125 -13.78 3.90 -4.56
CA GLU A 125 -12.78 2.88 -4.22
C GLU A 125 -13.27 1.86 -3.18
N THR A 126 -14.50 1.97 -2.64
CA THR A 126 -15.07 0.98 -1.71
C THR A 126 -15.18 -0.44 -2.29
N GLU A 127 -15.10 -0.57 -3.61
CA GLU A 127 -15.06 -1.87 -4.30
C GLU A 127 -13.65 -2.47 -4.36
N HIS A 128 -12.61 -1.70 -4.03
CA HIS A 128 -11.25 -2.20 -3.95
C HIS A 128 -11.11 -3.14 -2.75
N CYS A 129 -10.62 -4.36 -2.99
CA CYS A 129 -10.57 -5.42 -1.99
C CYS A 129 -9.67 -5.08 -0.78
N GLY A 130 -8.74 -4.15 -0.96
CA GLY A 130 -7.86 -3.63 0.09
C GLY A 130 -8.47 -2.63 1.07
N ILE A 131 -9.66 -2.10 0.80
CA ILE A 131 -10.30 -1.10 1.66
C ILE A 131 -11.29 -1.80 2.59
N PHE A 132 -10.94 -1.83 3.87
CA PHE A 132 -11.81 -2.42 4.89
C PHE A 132 -12.63 -1.35 5.60
N GLY A 133 -13.89 -1.18 5.17
CA GLY A 133 -14.85 -0.37 5.90
C GLY A 133 -15.21 -0.99 7.26
N THR A 134 -15.34 -0.15 8.29
CA THR A 134 -16.10 -0.48 9.49
C THR A 134 -17.55 -0.04 9.26
N ASP A 135 -18.51 -0.97 9.31
CA ASP A 135 -19.92 -0.61 9.20
C ASP A 135 -20.31 0.34 10.35
N THR A 136 -20.43 1.63 10.06
CA THR A 136 -20.93 2.62 11.04
C THR A 136 -22.46 2.63 11.12
N ASN A 137 -23.16 1.83 10.31
CA ASN A 137 -24.61 1.68 10.37
C ASN A 137 -25.04 0.57 11.35
N LYS A 138 -24.82 0.80 12.65
CA LYS A 138 -25.65 0.24 13.72
C LYS A 138 -26.00 1.34 14.74
N LYS A 139 -26.71 2.35 14.26
CA LYS A 139 -27.56 3.21 15.09
C LYS A 139 -28.82 3.52 14.29
N GLY A 140 -29.94 2.94 14.70
CA GLY A 140 -31.24 3.20 14.07
C GLY A 140 -32.17 2.00 14.04
N GLY A 141 -32.51 1.46 15.20
CA GLY A 141 -33.70 0.64 15.41
C GLY A 141 -34.33 1.12 16.70
N ASN A 142 -35.34 1.98 16.57
CA ASN A 142 -36.10 2.65 17.62
C ASN A 142 -36.81 1.67 18.56
N ASP A 143 -37.02 2.16 19.79
CA ASP A 143 -38.19 2.02 20.68
C ASP A 143 -39.08 0.78 20.56
#